data_AF-A0AB34FNW7-F1
#
_entry.id   AF-A0AB34FNW7-F1
#
_cell.length_a   1.000
_cell.length_b   1.000
_cell.length_c   1.000
_cell.angle_alpha   90.00
_cell.angle_beta   90.00
_cell.angle_gamma   90.00
#
_symmetry.space_group_name_H-M   'P 1'
#
loop_
_entity.id
_entity.type
_entity.pdbx_description
1 polymer ?
#
loop_
_entity_poly.entity_id
_entity_poly.type
_entity_poly.pdbx_seq_one_letter_code
_entity_poly.pdbx_strand_id
1 'polypeptide(L)'
;MPAVGFRFLGARTLVASAHAIMKPIIAVPATAALVLRAWKKKSLTPAGLVAATVTAVAHAYHPWNLPFVLLCVFFLAGTRVTHIKENVKATLTMHSRGTSGGEGPRTHVQGLETVFANSLMASILTVLHAYQLRARAAAFADPNTPNPEGTMCFSWGGDLLVVGIIANYAAVAADTFSSELGILATSEPRLITSWNLRRVPRGTNGGVTIMGLAAGLFGSMVIVTASMIFLPSCRPETEPTLGGGTPWLLDQRRIFMGFLILWGGLGSVVDSFLGGLFQRSVRDVRSGKIVEGEGGERVLVSAEAKPVAGGSSKRAEAKSAALAGADGKAKDQHGGSAVDDDEDEDKYSIKNKHRKPSFGDQRPSRVVESGWDLLDNNDVNFLMASMMSIGAMAVASWYWGVPIDSVMKP
;
A
#
# COMPACT_ATOMS: atom_id res chain seq x y z
N MET A 1 -0.76 23.00 64.96
CA MET A 1 0.26 23.62 64.09
C MET A 1 1.61 23.58 64.81
N PRO A 2 2.74 23.29 64.14
CA PRO A 2 3.06 22.01 63.48
C PRO A 2 4.53 21.56 63.72
N ALA A 3 4.86 20.32 63.34
CA ALA A 3 6.14 19.88 62.73
C ALA A 3 6.06 18.35 62.56
N VAL A 4 5.58 17.81 61.43
CA VAL A 4 6.32 17.62 60.18
C VAL A 4 7.56 16.76 60.40
N GLY A 5 7.51 15.50 59.98
CA GLY A 5 8.69 14.64 60.04
C GLY A 5 8.48 13.18 59.72
N PHE A 6 7.55 12.78 58.86
CA PHE A 6 7.57 11.42 58.29
C PHE A 6 6.79 11.41 56.97
N ARG A 7 7.36 10.73 55.96
CA ARG A 7 6.84 10.51 54.58
C ARG A 7 7.33 11.49 53.51
N PHE A 8 8.64 11.49 53.26
CA PHE A 8 9.21 11.96 51.99
C PHE A 8 10.34 11.04 51.50
N LEU A 9 10.09 9.72 51.46
CA LEU A 9 11.07 8.79 50.86
C LEU A 9 10.44 7.56 50.16
N GLY A 10 9.13 7.56 49.91
CA GLY A 10 8.41 6.44 49.28
C GLY A 10 7.82 6.71 47.88
N ALA A 11 7.93 7.92 47.33
CA ALA A 11 7.25 8.32 46.10
C ALA A 11 8.09 8.12 44.81
N ARG A 12 9.26 7.47 44.89
CA ARG A 12 10.19 7.30 43.76
C ARG A 12 10.10 5.96 43.02
N THR A 13 9.14 5.09 43.33
CA THR A 13 9.14 3.69 42.84
C THR A 13 7.79 3.15 42.36
N LEU A 14 6.89 3.98 41.84
CA LEU A 14 5.64 3.52 41.22
C LEU A 14 5.35 4.19 39.87
N VAL A 15 6.37 4.38 39.02
CA VAL A 15 6.13 4.29 37.57
C VAL A 15 6.11 2.79 37.27
N ALA A 16 4.94 2.18 37.47
CA ALA A 16 4.76 0.74 37.35
C ALA A 16 5.23 0.27 35.97
N SER A 17 6.20 -0.63 36.02
CA SER A 17 6.80 -1.31 34.90
C SER A 17 5.77 -2.22 34.24
N ALA A 18 5.15 -1.78 33.15
CA ALA A 18 4.47 -2.67 32.20
C ALA A 18 4.33 -2.04 30.80
N HIS A 19 5.26 -1.17 30.40
CA HIS A 19 5.35 -0.81 29.00
C HIS A 19 5.93 -2.00 28.26
N ALA A 20 5.17 -2.62 27.36
CA ALA A 20 5.71 -3.52 26.35
C ALA A 20 6.52 -2.71 25.33
N ILE A 21 7.58 -2.05 25.82
CA ILE A 21 8.62 -1.44 24.99
C ILE A 21 9.15 -2.57 24.14
N MET A 22 9.01 -2.42 22.81
CA MET A 22 9.72 -3.32 21.93
C MET A 22 11.21 -3.11 22.21
N LYS A 23 11.79 -4.04 22.97
CA LYS A 23 13.21 -3.94 23.30
C LYS A 23 13.95 -3.93 21.97
N PRO A 24 14.88 -2.99 21.72
CA PRO A 24 15.63 -2.94 20.46
C PRO A 24 16.33 -4.26 20.16
N ILE A 25 16.64 -5.04 21.21
CA ILE A 25 17.18 -6.40 21.12
C ILE A 25 16.25 -7.42 20.45
N ILE A 26 14.94 -7.16 20.36
CA ILE A 26 13.94 -7.98 19.66
C ILE A 26 13.65 -7.36 18.29
N ALA A 27 13.48 -6.04 18.23
CA ALA A 27 13.14 -5.33 17.00
C ALA A 27 14.21 -5.48 15.91
N VAL A 28 15.49 -5.33 16.28
CA VAL A 28 16.61 -5.33 15.32
C VAL A 28 16.80 -6.73 14.71
N PRO A 29 16.87 -7.84 15.49
CA PRO A 29 16.93 -9.17 14.90
C PRO A 29 15.67 -9.54 14.11
N ALA A 30 14.47 -9.13 14.56
CA ALA A 30 13.24 -9.41 13.83
C ALA A 30 13.20 -8.69 12.48
N THR A 31 13.60 -7.41 12.45
CA THR A 31 13.72 -6.63 11.20
C THR A 31 14.76 -7.26 10.27
N ALA A 32 15.93 -7.61 10.80
CA ALA A 32 16.97 -8.29 10.03
C ALA A 32 16.48 -9.64 9.47
N ALA A 33 15.74 -10.43 10.25
CA ALA A 33 15.17 -11.69 9.80
C ALA A 33 14.14 -11.51 8.68
N LEU A 34 13.29 -10.48 8.75
CA LEU A 34 12.32 -10.16 7.69
C LEU A 34 13.02 -9.71 6.41
N VAL A 35 14.02 -8.84 6.53
CA VAL A 35 14.82 -8.35 5.40
C VAL A 35 15.60 -9.50 4.75
N LEU A 36 16.25 -10.35 5.55
CA LEU A 36 16.96 -11.53 5.06
C LEU A 36 16.03 -12.54 4.39
N ARG A 37 14.83 -12.74 4.94
CA ARG A 37 13.80 -13.58 4.33
C ARG A 37 13.37 -13.01 2.98
N ALA A 38 13.04 -11.72 2.93
CA ALA A 38 12.62 -11.04 1.71
C ALA A 38 13.69 -11.11 0.62
N TRP A 39 14.97 -10.92 1.00
CA TRP A 39 16.11 -11.04 0.10
C TRP A 39 16.32 -12.47 -0.40
N LYS A 40 16.34 -13.47 0.50
CA LYS A 40 16.52 -14.89 0.14
C LYS A 40 15.39 -15.42 -0.74
N LYS A 41 14.17 -14.97 -0.52
CA LYS A 41 13.00 -15.39 -1.31
C LYS A 41 12.75 -14.53 -2.55
N LYS A 42 13.62 -13.53 -2.82
CA LYS A 42 13.46 -12.56 -3.92
C LYS A 42 12.07 -11.92 -3.95
N SER A 43 11.45 -11.76 -2.77
CA SER A 43 10.07 -11.27 -2.66
C SER A 43 9.94 -9.76 -2.91
N LEU A 44 11.07 -9.02 -2.83
CA LEU A 44 11.15 -7.58 -3.02
C LEU A 44 12.35 -7.20 -3.89
N THR A 45 12.21 -6.10 -4.64
CA THR A 45 13.34 -5.48 -5.36
C THR A 45 14.34 -4.89 -4.36
N PRO A 46 15.60 -4.62 -4.75
CA PRO A 46 16.56 -3.99 -3.85
C PRO A 46 16.08 -2.65 -3.27
N ALA A 47 15.38 -1.83 -4.06
CA ALA A 47 14.81 -0.57 -3.55
C ALA A 47 13.55 -0.81 -2.69
N GLY A 48 12.73 -1.82 -3.00
CA GLY A 48 11.67 -2.28 -2.11
C GLY A 48 12.18 -2.78 -0.75
N LEU A 49 13.37 -3.39 -0.72
CA LEU A 49 14.02 -3.83 0.52
C LEU A 49 14.47 -2.63 1.38
N VAL A 50 14.99 -1.57 0.75
CA VAL A 50 15.32 -0.31 1.44
C VAL A 50 14.06 0.32 2.02
N ALA A 51 12.99 0.44 1.22
CA ALA A 51 11.70 0.98 1.67
C ALA A 51 11.12 0.17 2.84
N ALA A 52 11.16 -1.17 2.75
CA ALA A 52 10.70 -2.05 3.81
C ALA A 52 11.54 -1.89 5.09
N THR A 53 12.85 -1.69 4.96
CA THR A 53 13.74 -1.45 6.11
C THR A 53 13.42 -0.11 6.78
N VAL A 54 13.25 0.96 6.01
CA VAL A 54 12.89 2.29 6.54
C VAL A 54 11.55 2.24 7.26
N THR A 55 10.55 1.61 6.63
CA THR A 55 9.21 1.41 7.20
C THR A 55 9.29 0.59 8.51
N ALA A 56 10.06 -0.50 8.52
CA ALA A 56 10.22 -1.33 9.71
C ALA A 56 10.90 -0.59 10.86
N VAL A 57 11.91 0.25 10.56
CA VAL A 57 12.56 1.11 11.58
C VAL A 57 11.58 2.13 12.14
N ALA A 58 10.76 2.78 11.30
CA ALA A 58 9.73 3.71 11.77
C ALA A 58 8.72 3.03 12.69
N HIS A 59 8.31 1.79 12.38
CA HIS A 59 7.38 1.02 13.21
C HIS A 59 8.04 0.47 14.49
N ALA A 60 9.32 0.11 14.43
CA ALA A 60 10.11 -0.35 15.58
C ALA A 60 10.47 0.80 16.54
N TYR A 61 10.51 2.05 16.06
CA TYR A 61 10.73 3.23 16.89
C TYR A 61 9.56 3.49 17.86
N HIS A 62 8.39 2.91 17.60
CA HIS A 62 7.21 3.08 18.43
C HIS A 62 7.36 2.42 19.82
N PRO A 63 7.00 3.11 20.93
CA PRO A 63 7.11 2.54 22.28
C PRO A 63 6.27 1.28 22.49
N TRP A 64 5.15 1.12 21.79
CA TRP A 64 4.37 -0.13 21.81
C TRP A 64 4.78 -1.06 20.67
N ASN A 65 4.77 -2.36 20.92
CA ASN A 65 5.06 -3.40 19.92
C ASN A 65 4.02 -3.48 18.79
N LEU A 66 2.82 -2.96 18.98
CA LEU A 66 1.67 -3.12 18.08
C LEU A 66 1.99 -2.76 16.61
N PRO A 67 2.46 -1.55 16.24
CA PRO A 67 2.60 -1.18 14.83
C PRO A 67 3.56 -2.10 14.07
N PHE A 68 4.68 -2.48 14.69
CA PHE A 68 5.64 -3.40 14.10
C PHE A 68 5.06 -4.81 13.93
N VAL A 69 4.32 -5.31 14.91
CA VAL A 69 3.66 -6.62 14.79
C VAL A 69 2.64 -6.61 13.65
N LEU A 70 1.85 -5.54 13.49
CA LEU A 70 0.89 -5.43 12.38
C LEU A 70 1.59 -5.44 11.02
N LEU A 71 2.70 -4.71 10.89
CA LEU A 71 3.54 -4.73 9.69
C LEU A 71 4.04 -6.16 9.39
N CYS A 72 4.52 -6.88 10.40
CA CYS A 72 5.00 -8.26 10.27
C CYS A 72 3.87 -9.21 9.84
N VAL A 73 2.72 -9.12 10.50
CA VAL A 73 1.55 -9.96 10.20
C VAL A 73 1.05 -9.67 8.79
N PHE A 74 0.93 -8.40 8.40
CA PHE A 74 0.55 -8.01 7.04
C PHE A 74 1.53 -8.58 6.00
N PHE A 75 2.84 -8.38 6.19
CA PHE A 75 3.84 -8.87 5.24
C PHE A 75 3.81 -10.41 5.12
N LEU A 76 3.77 -11.13 6.24
CA LEU A 76 3.77 -12.59 6.23
C LEU A 76 2.47 -13.18 5.70
N ALA A 77 1.32 -12.59 6.06
CA ALA A 77 0.01 -13.03 5.61
C ALA A 77 -0.16 -12.72 4.12
N GLY A 78 0.14 -11.51 3.68
CA GLY A 78 0.13 -11.11 2.27
C GLY A 78 1.02 -12.01 1.42
N THR A 79 2.28 -12.22 1.82
CA THR A 79 3.21 -13.11 1.10
C THR A 79 2.69 -14.56 1.02
N ARG A 80 1.93 -15.04 2.01
CA ARG A 80 1.34 -16.38 1.93
C ARG A 80 0.23 -16.43 0.90
N VAL A 81 -0.65 -15.44 0.90
CA VAL A 81 -1.81 -15.41 0.02
C VAL A 81 -1.41 -15.20 -1.45
N THR A 82 -0.38 -14.39 -1.71
CA THR A 82 0.18 -14.21 -3.06
C THR A 82 0.69 -15.52 -3.67
N HIS A 83 1.26 -16.42 -2.86
CA HIS A 83 1.73 -17.73 -3.34
C HIS A 83 0.63 -18.81 -3.45
N ILE A 84 -0.61 -18.56 -2.99
CA ILE A 84 -1.69 -19.54 -3.12
C ILE A 84 -2.08 -19.69 -4.59
N LYS A 85 -1.89 -20.89 -5.15
CA LYS A 85 -2.25 -21.26 -6.54
C LYS A 85 -1.69 -20.29 -7.59
N GLU A 86 -0.47 -19.80 -7.38
CA GLU A 86 0.23 -18.87 -8.27
C GLU A 86 0.24 -19.32 -9.74
N ASN A 87 0.51 -20.62 -9.99
CA ASN A 87 0.48 -21.22 -11.33
C ASN A 87 -0.88 -21.08 -12.03
N VAL A 88 -1.98 -21.11 -11.29
CA VAL A 88 -3.33 -20.92 -11.84
C VAL A 88 -3.56 -19.45 -12.13
N LYS A 89 -3.18 -18.55 -11.22
CA LYS A 89 -3.34 -17.10 -11.37
C LYS A 89 -2.61 -16.56 -12.60
N ALA A 90 -1.39 -17.03 -12.86
CA ALA A 90 -0.61 -16.68 -14.05
C ALA A 90 -1.30 -17.04 -15.39
N THR A 91 -2.30 -17.92 -15.38
CA THR A 91 -3.07 -18.26 -16.59
C THR A 91 -4.31 -17.39 -16.78
N LEU A 92 -4.72 -16.61 -15.78
CA LEU A 92 -5.96 -15.83 -15.78
C LEU A 92 -5.81 -14.43 -16.38
N THR A 93 -4.61 -13.84 -16.33
CA THR A 93 -4.26 -12.54 -16.92
C THR A 93 -3.10 -12.67 -17.90
N MET A 94 -2.84 -11.61 -18.67
CA MET A 94 -1.68 -11.56 -19.57
C MET A 94 -0.80 -10.36 -19.25
N HIS A 95 0.51 -10.54 -19.23
CA HIS A 95 1.43 -9.42 -19.04
C HIS A 95 1.63 -8.64 -20.35
N SER A 96 1.81 -7.33 -20.23
CA SER A 96 1.92 -6.40 -21.37
C SER A 96 3.08 -6.69 -22.33
N ARG A 97 4.12 -7.42 -21.89
CA ARG A 97 5.15 -8.06 -22.72
C ARG A 97 4.93 -9.57 -22.70
N GLY A 98 4.96 -10.23 -23.85
CA GLY A 98 4.69 -11.67 -24.03
C GLY A 98 5.70 -12.63 -23.40
N THR A 99 6.31 -12.28 -22.27
CA THR A 99 7.13 -13.17 -21.46
C THR A 99 6.21 -14.12 -20.70
N SER A 100 6.35 -15.40 -21.02
CA SER A 100 5.64 -16.50 -20.38
C SER A 100 5.92 -16.57 -18.87
N GLY A 101 4.88 -16.35 -18.06
CA GLY A 101 4.65 -17.10 -16.82
C GLY A 101 5.70 -16.99 -15.70
N GLY A 102 6.19 -15.80 -15.41
CA GLY A 102 6.89 -15.51 -14.16
C GLY A 102 6.87 -14.02 -13.89
N GLU A 103 6.63 -13.61 -12.65
CA GLU A 103 6.85 -12.23 -12.21
C GLU A 103 8.27 -11.82 -12.59
N GLY A 104 8.38 -11.07 -13.69
CA GLY A 104 9.65 -10.46 -14.11
C GLY A 104 10.19 -9.57 -12.98
N PRO A 105 11.50 -9.31 -12.97
CA PRO A 105 12.09 -8.46 -11.94
C PRO A 105 11.48 -7.06 -12.08
N ARG A 106 10.52 -6.75 -11.19
CA ARG A 106 9.94 -5.42 -11.00
C ARG A 106 11.07 -4.39 -11.07
N THR A 107 10.87 -3.27 -11.76
CA THR A 107 11.90 -2.23 -11.80
C THR A 107 12.19 -1.77 -10.37
N HIS A 108 13.43 -1.32 -10.10
CA HIS A 108 13.87 -1.01 -8.74
C HIS A 108 12.91 -0.03 -8.02
N VAL A 109 12.40 0.96 -8.74
CA VAL A 109 11.48 1.99 -8.23
C VAL A 109 10.09 1.42 -7.89
N GLN A 110 9.56 0.50 -8.71
CA GLN A 110 8.24 -0.11 -8.50
C GLN A 110 8.12 -0.85 -7.18
N GLY A 111 9.15 -1.62 -6.80
CA GLY A 111 9.12 -2.34 -5.52
C GLY A 111 9.16 -1.43 -4.29
N LEU A 112 9.71 -0.22 -4.42
CA LEU A 112 9.72 0.80 -3.37
C LEU A 112 8.34 1.45 -3.23
N GLU A 113 7.72 1.82 -4.34
CA GLU A 113 6.39 2.43 -4.36
C GLU A 113 5.32 1.49 -3.81
N THR A 114 5.34 0.19 -4.15
CA THR A 114 4.40 -0.79 -3.60
C THR A 114 4.48 -0.89 -2.08
N VAL A 115 5.70 -0.85 -1.51
CA VAL A 115 5.86 -0.90 -0.05
C VAL A 115 5.28 0.37 0.59
N PHE A 116 5.58 1.54 0.03
CA PHE A 116 5.08 2.80 0.56
C PHE A 116 3.58 2.95 0.39
N ALA A 117 3.00 2.52 -0.72
CA ALA A 117 1.56 2.60 -0.96
C ALA A 117 0.75 1.95 0.17
N ASN A 118 1.22 0.81 0.67
CA ASN A 118 0.50 0.07 1.72
C ASN A 118 0.83 0.52 3.15
N SER A 119 2.00 1.14 3.38
CA SER A 119 2.54 1.33 4.74
C SER A 119 2.98 2.74 5.09
N LEU A 120 3.00 3.69 4.13
CA LEU A 120 3.46 5.06 4.37
C LEU A 120 2.52 5.80 5.33
N MET A 121 1.21 5.73 5.13
CA MET A 121 0.24 6.37 6.04
C MET A 121 0.35 5.79 7.45
N ALA A 122 0.39 4.46 7.59
CA ALA A 122 0.63 3.81 8.89
C ALA A 122 1.96 4.23 9.53
N SER A 123 3.02 4.42 8.73
CA SER A 123 4.32 4.89 9.22
C SER A 123 4.22 6.30 9.80
N ILE A 124 3.54 7.21 9.10
CA ILE A 124 3.32 8.60 9.56
C ILE A 124 2.56 8.59 10.89
N LEU A 125 1.42 7.88 10.95
CA LEU A 125 0.61 7.78 12.17
C LEU A 125 1.40 7.15 13.32
N THR A 126 2.21 6.14 13.01
CA THR A 126 3.06 5.46 14.00
C THR A 126 4.11 6.41 14.58
N VAL A 127 4.80 7.19 13.75
CA VAL A 127 5.80 8.16 14.24
C VAL A 127 5.13 9.27 15.05
N LEU A 128 3.97 9.78 14.62
CA LEU A 128 3.20 10.77 15.37
C LEU A 128 2.77 10.24 16.75
N HIS A 129 2.25 9.02 16.82
CA HIS A 129 1.83 8.43 18.09
C HIS A 129 3.04 8.11 19.00
N ALA A 130 4.16 7.71 18.40
CA ALA A 130 5.42 7.52 19.12
C ALA A 130 5.96 8.82 19.71
N TYR A 131 5.70 9.97 19.07
CA TYR A 131 6.02 11.29 19.59
C TYR A 131 5.11 11.67 20.76
N GLN A 132 3.78 11.48 20.63
CA GLN A 132 2.82 11.73 21.71
C GLN A 132 3.16 10.93 22.98
N LEU A 133 3.36 9.62 22.86
CA LEU A 133 3.69 8.77 24.00
C LEU A 133 5.00 9.17 24.70
N ARG A 134 6.00 9.65 23.95
CA ARG A 134 7.27 10.11 24.53
C ARG A 134 7.12 11.45 25.22
N ALA A 135 6.34 12.37 24.66
CA ALA A 135 6.06 13.65 25.27
C ALA A 135 5.29 13.47 26.60
N ARG A 136 4.27 12.60 26.61
CA ARG A 136 3.57 12.19 27.83
C ARG A 136 4.52 11.56 28.85
N ALA A 137 5.37 10.61 28.42
CA ALA A 137 6.35 9.99 29.30
C ALA A 137 7.32 11.02 29.92
N ALA A 138 7.74 12.03 29.16
CA ALA A 138 8.59 13.11 29.66
C ALA A 138 7.84 13.99 30.67
N ALA A 139 6.56 14.32 30.40
CA ALA A 139 5.71 15.06 31.31
C ALA A 139 5.47 14.31 32.63
N PHE A 140 5.30 12.99 32.58
CA PHE A 140 5.19 12.16 33.79
C PHE A 140 6.50 12.03 34.57
N ALA A 141 7.65 12.23 33.92
CA ALA A 141 8.96 12.17 34.56
C ALA A 141 9.39 13.51 35.18
N ASP A 142 8.83 14.63 34.72
CA ASP A 142 9.15 15.96 35.22
C ASP A 142 8.37 16.29 36.51
N PRO A 143 9.05 16.44 37.66
CA PRO A 143 8.39 16.79 38.93
C PRO A 143 7.78 18.21 38.94
N ASN A 144 8.12 19.07 37.98
CA ASN A 144 7.62 20.43 37.90
C ASN A 144 6.38 20.58 37.00
N THR A 145 5.97 19.52 36.30
CA THR A 145 4.78 19.56 35.45
C THR A 145 3.54 19.27 36.31
N PRO A 146 2.65 20.25 36.56
CA PRO A 146 1.46 20.02 37.36
C PRO A 146 0.45 19.18 36.56
N ASN A 147 0.01 18.05 37.13
CA ASN A 147 -1.03 17.16 36.60
C ASN A 147 -0.87 16.81 35.11
N PRO A 148 0.17 16.02 34.75
CA PRO A 148 0.33 15.55 33.37
C PRO A 148 -0.92 14.77 32.89
N GLU A 149 -1.45 15.17 31.74
CA GLU A 149 -2.65 14.57 31.12
C GLU A 149 -2.28 13.43 30.14
N GLY A 150 -3.25 12.55 29.88
CA GLY A 150 -3.12 11.46 28.92
C GLY A 150 -2.80 10.09 29.52
N THR A 151 -2.80 9.06 28.68
CA THR A 151 -2.59 7.67 29.09
C THR A 151 -1.40 7.06 28.37
N MET A 152 -0.69 6.17 29.06
CA MET A 152 0.46 5.41 28.54
C MET A 152 0.07 4.01 28.05
N CYS A 153 -1.12 3.56 28.44
CA CYS A 153 -1.83 2.41 27.89
C CYS A 153 -3.01 2.89 27.03
N PHE A 154 -3.51 2.01 26.17
CA PHE A 154 -4.67 2.32 25.33
C PHE A 154 -5.96 2.23 26.16
N SER A 155 -6.53 3.37 26.51
CA SER A 155 -7.80 3.51 27.24
C SER A 155 -9.00 3.48 26.29
N TRP A 156 -10.21 3.25 26.83
CA TRP A 156 -11.43 3.36 26.03
C TRP A 156 -11.70 4.83 25.71
N GLY A 157 -11.87 5.17 24.43
CA GLY A 157 -11.84 6.58 23.98
C GLY A 157 -10.43 7.16 23.89
N GLY A 158 -9.41 6.29 23.82
CA GLY A 158 -8.00 6.68 23.77
C GLY A 158 -7.54 7.22 22.41
N ASP A 159 -6.27 6.99 22.11
CA ASP A 159 -5.56 7.65 21.01
C ASP A 159 -6.12 7.32 19.62
N LEU A 160 -6.67 8.32 18.93
CA LEU A 160 -7.22 8.19 17.58
C LEU A 160 -6.17 7.67 16.59
N LEU A 161 -4.90 8.06 16.74
CA LEU A 161 -3.80 7.60 15.89
C LEU A 161 -3.69 6.07 15.84
N VAL A 162 -3.93 5.38 16.96
CA VAL A 162 -3.86 3.92 17.04
C VAL A 162 -4.97 3.29 16.21
N VAL A 163 -6.18 3.88 16.23
CA VAL A 163 -7.31 3.45 15.40
C VAL A 163 -6.94 3.56 13.92
N GLY A 164 -6.32 4.68 13.52
CA GLY A 164 -5.85 4.88 12.15
C GLY A 164 -4.79 3.86 11.73
N ILE A 165 -3.81 3.55 12.59
CA ILE A 165 -2.78 2.54 12.29
C ILE A 165 -3.39 1.15 12.07
N ILE A 166 -4.31 0.74 12.95
CA ILE A 166 -4.97 -0.58 12.82
C ILE A 166 -5.86 -0.60 11.58
N ALA A 167 -6.61 0.47 11.33
CA ALA A 167 -7.48 0.60 10.15
C ALA A 167 -6.68 0.55 8.84
N ASN A 168 -5.52 1.21 8.77
CA ASN A 168 -4.61 1.13 7.62
C ASN A 168 -4.30 -0.33 7.28
N TYR A 169 -3.70 -1.05 8.23
CA TYR A 169 -3.28 -2.43 8.02
C TYR A 169 -4.44 -3.37 7.76
N ALA A 170 -5.60 -3.15 8.41
CA ALA A 170 -6.79 -3.96 8.17
C ALA A 170 -7.34 -3.75 6.76
N ALA A 171 -7.34 -2.51 6.26
CA ALA A 171 -7.80 -2.17 4.92
C ALA A 171 -6.86 -2.69 3.83
N VAL A 172 -5.55 -2.48 3.95
CA VAL A 172 -4.59 -3.00 2.96
C VAL A 172 -4.50 -4.53 2.97
N ALA A 173 -4.69 -5.17 4.13
CA ALA A 173 -4.78 -6.62 4.21
C ALA A 173 -6.06 -7.15 3.58
N ALA A 174 -7.20 -6.49 3.81
CA ALA A 174 -8.45 -6.85 3.18
C ALA A 174 -8.37 -6.74 1.66
N ASP A 175 -7.79 -5.64 1.16
CA ASP A 175 -7.57 -5.44 -0.26
C ASP A 175 -6.67 -6.54 -0.86
N THR A 176 -5.50 -6.79 -0.24
CA THR A 176 -4.57 -7.84 -0.66
C THR A 176 -5.23 -9.21 -0.70
N PHE A 177 -6.01 -9.57 0.31
CA PHE A 177 -6.68 -10.87 0.34
C PHE A 177 -7.81 -10.94 -0.70
N SER A 178 -8.55 -9.85 -0.88
CA SER A 178 -9.64 -9.76 -1.84
C SER A 178 -9.16 -9.91 -3.27
N SER A 179 -8.08 -9.22 -3.67
CA SER A 179 -7.52 -9.29 -5.01
C SER A 179 -6.87 -10.65 -5.29
N GLU A 180 -6.02 -11.14 -4.38
CA GLU A 180 -5.24 -12.37 -4.56
C GLU A 180 -6.08 -13.66 -4.51
N LEU A 181 -7.12 -13.71 -3.69
CA LEU A 181 -8.03 -14.87 -3.62
C LEU A 181 -9.28 -14.67 -4.48
N GLY A 182 -9.73 -13.43 -4.70
CA GLY A 182 -10.91 -13.13 -5.50
C GLY A 182 -10.72 -13.45 -6.98
N ILE A 183 -9.50 -13.35 -7.51
CA ILE A 183 -9.21 -13.75 -8.90
C ILE A 183 -9.43 -15.25 -9.15
N LEU A 184 -9.35 -16.07 -8.10
CA LEU A 184 -9.58 -17.52 -8.16
C LEU A 184 -11.06 -17.90 -8.10
N ALA A 185 -11.97 -16.93 -7.89
CA ALA A 185 -13.40 -17.19 -7.81
C ALA A 185 -13.93 -17.80 -9.12
N THR A 186 -14.77 -18.83 -9.01
CA THR A 186 -15.41 -19.45 -10.17
C THR A 186 -16.41 -18.51 -10.85
N SER A 187 -17.12 -17.70 -10.06
CA SER A 187 -18.04 -16.67 -10.53
C SER A 187 -17.32 -15.55 -11.29
N GLU A 188 -17.94 -15.06 -12.35
CA GLU A 188 -17.47 -13.87 -13.07
C GLU A 188 -17.54 -12.61 -12.18
N PRO A 189 -16.47 -11.81 -12.10
CA PRO A 189 -16.49 -10.54 -11.37
C PRO A 189 -17.51 -9.56 -11.92
N ARG A 190 -18.02 -8.69 -11.04
CA ARG A 190 -18.95 -7.61 -11.40
C ARG A 190 -18.29 -6.25 -11.17
N LEU A 191 -18.40 -5.36 -12.13
CA LEU A 191 -17.80 -4.03 -12.02
C LEU A 191 -18.59 -3.16 -11.04
N ILE A 192 -17.97 -2.76 -9.92
CA ILE A 192 -18.65 -2.01 -8.85
C ILE A 192 -19.08 -0.60 -9.26
N THR A 193 -18.35 0.01 -10.19
CA THR A 193 -18.66 1.36 -10.70
C THR A 193 -19.77 1.36 -11.74
N SER A 194 -20.23 0.19 -12.19
CA SER A 194 -21.30 0.07 -13.16
C SER A 194 -22.66 -0.01 -12.47
N TRP A 195 -23.59 0.87 -12.87
CA TRP A 195 -24.95 0.91 -12.29
C TRP A 195 -25.68 -0.44 -12.35
N ASN A 196 -25.46 -1.24 -13.40
CA ASN A 196 -26.08 -2.55 -13.58
C ASN A 196 -25.22 -3.72 -13.08
N LEU A 197 -24.08 -3.45 -12.42
CA LEU A 197 -23.10 -4.44 -11.96
C LEU A 197 -22.75 -5.44 -13.08
N ARG A 198 -22.49 -4.93 -14.29
CA ARG A 198 -22.16 -5.77 -15.45
C ARG A 198 -20.98 -6.69 -15.14
N ARG A 199 -21.01 -7.87 -15.76
CA ARG A 199 -19.92 -8.84 -15.64
C ARG A 199 -18.71 -8.36 -16.43
N VAL A 200 -17.53 -8.54 -15.85
CA VAL A 200 -16.26 -8.17 -16.45
C VAL A 200 -15.28 -9.34 -16.36
N PRO A 201 -14.27 -9.39 -17.24
CA PRO A 201 -13.24 -10.42 -17.16
C PRO A 201 -12.50 -10.41 -15.81
N ARG A 202 -11.87 -11.54 -15.48
CA ARG A 202 -11.02 -11.63 -14.29
C ARG A 202 -9.80 -10.72 -14.42
N GLY A 203 -9.41 -10.08 -13.32
CA GLY A 203 -8.32 -9.10 -13.27
C GLY A 203 -8.75 -7.68 -13.70
N THR A 204 -10.03 -7.42 -13.97
CA THR A 204 -10.50 -6.04 -14.21
C THR A 204 -10.47 -5.24 -12.92
N ASN A 205 -9.82 -4.08 -12.93
CA ASN A 205 -9.81 -3.13 -11.81
C ASN A 205 -11.25 -2.72 -11.47
N GLY A 206 -11.62 -2.86 -10.20
CA GLY A 206 -12.98 -2.67 -9.70
C GLY A 206 -13.96 -3.82 -9.95
N GLY A 207 -13.48 -4.96 -10.46
CA GLY A 207 -14.24 -6.19 -10.55
C GLY A 207 -14.32 -6.90 -9.20
N VAL A 208 -15.51 -6.92 -8.58
CA VAL A 208 -15.73 -7.57 -7.27
C VAL A 208 -16.38 -8.93 -7.41
N THR A 209 -16.00 -9.85 -6.51
CA THR A 209 -16.63 -11.18 -6.36
C THR A 209 -17.00 -11.40 -4.89
N ILE A 210 -17.99 -12.24 -4.62
CA ILE A 210 -18.39 -12.59 -3.24
C ILE A 210 -17.22 -13.26 -2.50
N MET A 211 -16.48 -14.14 -3.20
CA MET A 211 -15.29 -14.79 -2.64
C MET A 211 -14.18 -13.78 -2.32
N GLY A 212 -13.95 -12.78 -3.18
CA GLY A 212 -13.01 -11.68 -2.91
C GLY A 212 -13.42 -10.88 -1.68
N LEU A 213 -14.69 -10.47 -1.57
CA LEU A 213 -15.20 -9.74 -0.41
C LEU A 213 -15.07 -10.55 0.89
N ALA A 214 -15.39 -11.85 0.86
CA ALA A 214 -15.22 -12.73 2.01
C ALA A 214 -13.74 -12.92 2.38
N ALA A 215 -12.86 -13.07 1.39
CA ALA A 215 -11.43 -13.13 1.60
C ALA A 215 -10.87 -11.83 2.20
N GLY A 216 -11.34 -10.67 1.73
CA GLY A 216 -10.97 -9.37 2.27
C GLY A 216 -11.40 -9.20 3.73
N LEU A 217 -12.64 -9.58 4.06
CA LEU A 217 -13.11 -9.59 5.46
C LEU A 217 -12.27 -10.53 6.34
N PHE A 218 -11.83 -11.67 5.81
CA PHE A 218 -10.92 -12.56 6.52
C PHE A 218 -9.52 -11.92 6.71
N GLY A 219 -9.02 -11.20 5.70
CA GLY A 219 -7.77 -10.43 5.79
C GLY A 219 -7.82 -9.36 6.90
N SER A 220 -8.90 -8.58 6.96
CA SER A 220 -9.09 -7.61 8.06
C SER A 220 -9.20 -8.31 9.42
N MET A 221 -9.91 -9.43 9.50
CA MET A 221 -10.04 -10.22 10.73
C MET A 221 -8.68 -10.68 11.26
N VAL A 222 -7.76 -11.12 10.40
CA VAL A 222 -6.40 -11.53 10.82
C VAL A 222 -5.65 -10.35 11.46
N ILE A 223 -5.70 -9.18 10.85
CA ILE A 223 -5.02 -7.97 11.37
C ILE A 223 -5.66 -7.49 12.67
N VAL A 224 -6.99 -7.44 12.75
CA VAL A 224 -7.69 -6.97 13.96
C VAL A 224 -7.53 -7.97 15.11
N THR A 225 -7.49 -9.26 14.83
CA THR A 225 -7.20 -10.27 15.87
C THR A 225 -5.78 -10.08 16.41
N ALA A 226 -4.80 -9.89 15.52
CA ALA A 226 -3.44 -9.58 15.93
C ALA A 226 -3.38 -8.27 16.73
N SER A 227 -4.12 -7.24 16.34
CA SER A 227 -4.14 -5.99 17.10
C SER A 227 -4.71 -6.19 18.49
N MET A 228 -5.82 -6.90 18.68
CA MET A 228 -6.39 -7.15 20.02
C MET A 228 -5.47 -7.93 20.95
N ILE A 229 -4.60 -8.80 20.41
CA ILE A 229 -3.63 -9.57 21.22
C ILE A 229 -2.47 -8.69 21.68
N PHE A 230 -1.97 -7.81 20.80
CA PHE A 230 -0.75 -7.03 21.03
C PHE A 230 -1.01 -5.58 21.47
N LEU A 231 -2.27 -5.13 21.50
CA LEU A 231 -2.66 -3.80 21.97
C LEU A 231 -2.47 -3.71 23.49
N PRO A 232 -1.65 -2.77 24.00
CA PRO A 232 -1.46 -2.57 25.44
C PRO A 232 -2.66 -1.83 26.04
N SER A 233 -3.81 -2.51 26.14
CA SER A 233 -5.03 -1.97 26.74
C SER A 233 -4.86 -1.71 28.23
N CYS A 234 -5.43 -0.60 28.73
CA CYS A 234 -5.49 -0.31 30.16
C CYS A 234 -6.29 -1.41 30.88
N ARG A 235 -5.77 -1.84 32.03
CA ARG A 235 -6.36 -2.85 32.91
C ARG A 235 -6.81 -2.22 34.23
N PRO A 236 -7.71 -2.86 35.00
CA PRO A 236 -8.15 -2.33 36.28
C PRO A 236 -7.00 -2.04 37.25
N GLU A 237 -5.90 -2.80 37.16
CA GLU A 237 -4.72 -2.60 38.02
C GLU A 237 -3.91 -1.35 37.63
N THR A 238 -4.02 -0.90 36.37
CA THR A 238 -3.32 0.29 35.87
C THR A 238 -4.12 1.57 36.10
N GLU A 239 -5.43 1.49 36.33
CA GLU A 239 -6.31 2.65 36.56
C GLU A 239 -5.83 3.59 37.67
N PRO A 240 -5.38 3.12 38.86
CA PRO A 240 -4.90 4.01 39.91
C PRO A 240 -3.47 4.51 39.72
N THR A 241 -2.77 4.07 38.66
CA THR A 241 -1.36 4.43 38.42
C THR A 241 -1.21 5.70 37.59
N LEU A 242 -0.08 6.40 37.74
CA LEU A 242 0.25 7.57 36.94
C LEU A 242 0.38 7.18 35.46
N GLY A 243 -0.45 7.78 34.59
CA GLY A 243 -0.57 7.42 33.17
C GLY A 243 -1.51 6.23 32.88
N GLY A 244 -2.24 5.76 33.90
CA GLY A 244 -3.35 4.82 33.78
C GLY A 244 -4.60 5.45 33.14
N GLY A 245 -5.50 4.61 32.65
CA GLY A 245 -6.76 5.06 32.04
C GLY A 245 -7.90 4.07 32.26
N THR A 246 -9.08 4.43 31.76
CA THR A 246 -10.29 3.61 31.88
C THR A 246 -10.08 2.22 31.28
N PRO A 247 -10.32 1.14 32.07
CA PRO A 247 -10.13 -0.21 31.58
C PRO A 247 -11.22 -0.60 30.57
N TRP A 248 -10.85 -1.49 29.64
CA TRP A 248 -11.76 -1.93 28.59
C TRP A 248 -12.74 -2.98 29.10
N LEU A 249 -14.04 -2.70 28.95
CA LEU A 249 -15.09 -3.70 29.13
C LEU A 249 -15.10 -4.72 27.98
N LEU A 250 -15.62 -5.92 28.24
CA LEU A 250 -15.72 -6.98 27.21
C LEU A 250 -16.56 -6.55 26.01
N ASP A 251 -17.67 -5.85 26.24
CA ASP A 251 -18.55 -5.39 25.15
C ASP A 251 -17.91 -4.28 24.32
N GLN A 252 -17.15 -3.39 24.96
CA GLN A 252 -16.34 -2.38 24.30
C GLN A 252 -15.28 -3.01 23.37
N ARG A 253 -14.58 -4.05 23.84
CA ARG A 253 -13.63 -4.84 23.00
C ARG A 253 -14.33 -5.44 21.77
N ARG A 254 -15.53 -6.00 21.94
CA ARG A 254 -16.31 -6.58 20.84
C ARG A 254 -16.75 -5.53 19.82
N ILE A 255 -17.25 -4.38 20.30
CA ILE A 255 -17.67 -3.27 19.43
C ILE A 255 -16.48 -2.76 18.61
N PHE A 256 -15.34 -2.52 19.26
CA PHE A 256 -14.14 -2.05 18.58
C PHE A 256 -13.59 -3.06 17.56
N MET A 257 -13.54 -4.34 17.93
CA MET A 257 -13.14 -5.42 17.03
C MET A 257 -14.08 -5.52 15.82
N GLY A 258 -15.39 -5.56 16.06
CA GLY A 258 -16.39 -5.64 14.99
C GLY A 258 -16.33 -4.44 14.05
N PHE A 259 -16.21 -3.23 14.61
CA PHE A 259 -16.02 -2.01 13.85
C PHE A 259 -14.80 -2.09 12.94
N LEU A 260 -13.61 -2.42 13.46
CA LEU A 260 -12.38 -2.45 12.67
C LEU A 260 -12.36 -3.57 11.63
N ILE A 261 -12.97 -4.72 11.89
CA ILE A 261 -13.09 -5.81 10.91
C ILE A 261 -13.93 -5.35 9.72
N LEU A 262 -15.10 -4.78 10.00
CA LEU A 262 -15.99 -4.26 8.97
C LEU A 262 -15.35 -3.09 8.24
N TRP A 263 -14.74 -2.16 8.96
CA TRP A 263 -14.05 -1.00 8.38
C TRP A 263 -12.88 -1.44 7.49
N GLY A 264 -12.07 -2.40 7.93
CA GLY A 264 -11.01 -2.98 7.10
C GLY A 264 -11.57 -3.66 5.85
N GLY A 265 -12.64 -4.44 5.98
CA GLY A 265 -13.32 -5.09 4.85
C GLY A 265 -13.92 -4.08 3.85
N LEU A 266 -14.39 -2.92 4.31
CA LEU A 266 -14.81 -1.81 3.45
C LEU A 266 -13.64 -1.25 2.63
N GLY A 267 -12.40 -1.40 3.11
CA GLY A 267 -11.20 -0.98 2.40
C GLY A 267 -11.09 -1.60 1.01
N SER A 268 -11.34 -2.90 0.87
CA SER A 268 -11.32 -3.56 -0.45
C SER A 268 -12.45 -3.10 -1.38
N VAL A 269 -13.56 -2.63 -0.81
CA VAL A 269 -14.69 -2.07 -1.58
C VAL A 269 -14.34 -0.69 -2.09
N VAL A 270 -13.74 0.15 -1.23
CA VAL A 270 -13.22 1.48 -1.60
C VAL A 270 -12.12 1.35 -2.65
N ASP A 271 -11.19 0.40 -2.49
CA ASP A 271 -10.17 0.11 -3.48
C ASP A 271 -10.79 -0.25 -4.84
N SER A 272 -11.72 -1.20 -4.84
CA SER A 272 -12.43 -1.60 -6.06
C SER A 272 -13.18 -0.43 -6.71
N PHE A 273 -13.76 0.47 -5.91
CA PHE A 273 -14.45 1.64 -6.43
C PHE A 273 -13.48 2.65 -7.04
N LEU A 274 -12.39 2.98 -6.35
CA LEU A 274 -11.34 3.87 -6.83
C LEU A 274 -10.64 3.29 -8.06
N GLY A 275 -10.32 2.00 -8.06
CA GLY A 275 -9.72 1.31 -9.18
C GLY A 275 -10.64 1.25 -10.39
N GLY A 276 -11.93 0.95 -10.19
CA GLY A 276 -12.92 0.97 -11.26
C GLY A 276 -13.17 2.36 -11.87
N LEU A 277 -12.90 3.44 -11.13
CA LEU A 277 -13.04 4.83 -11.59
C LEU A 277 -11.76 5.35 -12.23
N PHE A 278 -10.63 5.20 -11.55
CA PHE A 278 -9.39 5.93 -11.83
C PHE A 278 -8.27 5.08 -12.44
N GLN A 279 -8.42 3.75 -12.50
CA GLN A 279 -7.45 2.88 -13.14
C GLN A 279 -8.00 2.31 -14.44
N ARG A 280 -7.17 2.34 -15.47
CA ARG A 280 -7.51 1.80 -16.78
C ARG A 280 -7.30 0.29 -16.82
N SER A 281 -8.37 -0.47 -17.06
CA SER A 281 -8.28 -1.90 -17.40
C SER A 281 -8.25 -2.08 -18.91
N VAL A 282 -7.28 -2.80 -19.44
CA VAL A 282 -7.15 -3.08 -20.88
C VAL A 282 -7.37 -4.55 -21.13
N ARG A 283 -8.27 -4.89 -22.06
CA ARG A 283 -8.56 -6.26 -22.47
C ARG A 283 -7.93 -6.54 -23.82
N ASP A 284 -7.29 -7.70 -23.96
CA ASP A 284 -6.85 -8.21 -25.25
C ASP A 284 -8.03 -8.85 -25.98
N VAL A 285 -8.25 -8.43 -27.23
CA VAL A 285 -9.44 -8.81 -28.01
C VAL A 285 -9.45 -10.28 -28.40
N ARG A 286 -8.26 -10.92 -28.46
CA ARG A 286 -8.11 -12.31 -28.92
C ARG A 286 -8.33 -13.32 -27.81
N SER A 287 -7.63 -13.11 -26.71
CA SER A 287 -7.70 -13.97 -25.53
C SER A 287 -8.92 -13.67 -24.66
N GLY A 288 -9.47 -12.46 -24.78
CA GLY A 288 -10.51 -11.94 -23.89
C GLY A 288 -10.02 -11.67 -22.46
N LYS A 289 -8.71 -11.79 -22.19
CA LYS A 289 -8.10 -11.60 -20.87
C LYS A 289 -7.67 -10.16 -20.65
N ILE A 290 -7.62 -9.75 -19.39
CA ILE A 290 -7.04 -8.45 -19.01
C ILE A 290 -5.54 -8.50 -19.17
N VAL A 291 -5.00 -7.42 -19.75
CA VAL A 291 -3.58 -7.15 -19.86
C VAL A 291 -3.18 -6.33 -18.65
N GLU A 292 -2.27 -6.86 -17.84
CA GLU A 292 -1.69 -6.17 -16.70
C GLU A 292 -0.37 -5.51 -17.12
N GLY A 293 -0.17 -4.28 -16.67
CA GLY A 293 1.13 -3.63 -16.77
C GLY A 293 2.11 -4.23 -15.77
N GLU A 294 3.38 -4.18 -16.08
CA GLU A 294 4.41 -4.75 -15.23
C GLU A 294 4.47 -3.98 -13.90
N GLY A 295 4.33 -4.67 -12.76
CA GLY A 295 4.39 -4.05 -11.44
C GLY A 295 3.28 -3.04 -11.13
N GLY A 296 2.13 -3.10 -11.82
CA GLY A 296 1.02 -2.16 -11.61
C GLY A 296 1.04 -0.92 -12.51
N GLU A 297 1.96 -0.85 -13.48
CA GLU A 297 2.03 0.24 -14.44
C GLU A 297 0.86 0.28 -15.44
N ARG A 298 0.70 1.43 -16.09
CA ARG A 298 -0.33 1.68 -17.10
C ARG A 298 -0.03 0.91 -18.39
N VAL A 299 -1.02 0.20 -18.90
CA VAL A 299 -0.90 -0.49 -20.18
C VAL A 299 -1.15 0.49 -21.33
N LEU A 300 -0.12 0.70 -22.14
CA LEU A 300 -0.24 1.49 -23.37
C LEU A 300 -1.18 0.78 -24.37
N VAL A 301 -2.21 1.51 -24.80
CA VAL A 301 -3.05 1.15 -25.93
C VAL A 301 -2.64 2.02 -27.13
N SER A 302 -2.58 1.44 -28.32
CA SER A 302 -2.39 2.24 -29.55
C SER A 302 -3.50 3.29 -29.61
N ALA A 303 -3.10 4.57 -29.57
CA ALA A 303 -4.04 5.67 -29.61
C ALA A 303 -4.90 5.56 -30.88
N GLU A 304 -6.22 5.47 -30.72
CA GLU A 304 -7.10 6.03 -31.74
C GLU A 304 -6.71 7.50 -31.89
N ALA A 305 -6.31 7.88 -33.09
CA ALA A 305 -5.87 9.22 -33.42
C ALA A 305 -7.01 10.23 -33.17
N LYS A 306 -7.09 10.75 -31.94
CA LYS A 306 -7.74 12.03 -31.68
C LYS A 306 -6.63 13.09 -31.63
N PRO A 307 -6.67 14.11 -32.50
CA PRO A 307 -5.65 15.14 -32.53
C PRO A 307 -5.82 16.02 -31.29
N VAL A 308 -5.03 15.77 -30.25
CA VAL A 308 -4.87 16.73 -29.15
C VAL A 308 -3.77 17.70 -29.57
N ALA A 309 -4.18 18.93 -29.86
CA ALA A 309 -3.30 20.02 -30.18
C ALA A 309 -2.40 20.37 -28.97
N GLY A 310 -1.10 20.50 -29.22
CA GLY A 310 -0.21 21.31 -28.40
C GLY A 310 0.72 20.55 -27.43
N GLY A 311 2.02 20.60 -27.71
CA GLY A 311 3.06 20.58 -26.67
C GLY A 311 4.15 19.52 -26.80
N SER A 312 3.83 18.32 -27.31
CA SER A 312 4.78 17.20 -27.27
C SER A 312 5.81 17.18 -28.43
N SER A 313 5.46 17.65 -29.63
CA SER A 313 6.37 17.52 -30.79
C SER A 313 7.59 18.44 -30.72
N LYS A 314 7.43 19.65 -30.17
CA LYS A 314 8.53 20.65 -30.12
C LYS A 314 9.69 20.22 -29.22
N ARG A 315 9.43 19.44 -28.16
CA ARG A 315 10.50 18.93 -27.26
C ARG A 315 11.28 17.77 -27.90
N ALA A 316 10.64 16.99 -28.77
CA ALA A 316 11.29 15.92 -29.52
C ALA A 316 12.17 16.49 -30.64
N GLU A 317 11.68 17.52 -31.36
CA GLU A 317 12.45 18.20 -32.43
C GLU A 317 13.68 18.94 -31.91
N ALA A 318 13.58 19.59 -30.74
CA ALA A 318 14.73 20.27 -30.13
C ALA A 318 15.83 19.30 -29.68
N LYS A 319 15.46 18.09 -29.23
CA LYS A 319 16.41 17.05 -28.82
C LYS A 319 17.10 16.40 -30.02
N SER A 320 16.40 16.23 -31.15
CA SER A 320 17.01 15.73 -32.39
C SER A 320 17.95 16.73 -33.05
N ALA A 321 17.65 18.04 -32.98
CA ALA A 321 18.52 19.07 -33.54
C ALA A 321 19.85 19.21 -32.76
N ALA A 322 19.82 19.01 -31.44
CA ALA A 322 21.02 19.03 -30.60
C ALA A 322 21.94 17.82 -30.82
N LEU A 323 21.41 16.69 -31.30
CA LEU A 323 22.17 15.45 -31.55
C LEU A 323 22.77 15.39 -32.97
N ALA A 324 22.32 16.23 -33.91
CA ALA A 324 22.80 16.25 -35.29
C ALA A 324 24.00 17.21 -35.53
N GLY A 325 24.46 17.93 -34.50
CA GLY A 325 25.48 18.98 -34.61
C GLY A 325 26.93 18.55 -34.43
N ALA A 326 27.21 17.25 -34.24
CA ALA A 326 28.57 16.76 -34.04
C ALA A 326 28.81 15.53 -34.92
N ASP A 327 29.30 15.75 -36.15
CA ASP A 327 30.44 15.00 -36.71
C ASP A 327 30.81 15.49 -38.13
N GLY A 328 32.13 15.58 -38.36
CA GLY A 328 32.78 16.45 -39.34
C GLY A 328 32.91 15.96 -40.79
N LYS A 329 33.37 16.92 -41.61
CA LYS A 329 33.76 16.86 -43.03
C LYS A 329 34.96 15.91 -43.30
N ALA A 330 34.96 15.18 -44.44
CA ALA A 330 35.78 15.48 -45.64
C ALA A 330 36.10 14.26 -46.56
N LYS A 331 35.87 14.49 -47.88
CA LYS A 331 36.60 14.05 -49.11
C LYS A 331 36.40 12.67 -49.79
N ASP A 332 35.74 12.74 -50.97
CA ASP A 332 36.22 12.46 -52.35
C ASP A 332 37.09 11.22 -52.68
N GLN A 333 36.63 10.30 -53.57
CA GLN A 333 36.75 10.33 -55.05
C GLN A 333 36.63 8.93 -55.74
N HIS A 334 35.69 8.84 -56.71
CA HIS A 334 35.68 8.16 -58.04
C HIS A 334 36.06 6.66 -58.28
N GLY A 335 35.18 5.94 -59.00
CA GLY A 335 35.57 4.93 -60.03
C GLY A 335 34.70 3.68 -60.24
N GLY A 336 33.72 3.74 -61.16
CA GLY A 336 33.47 2.72 -62.20
C GLY A 336 32.83 1.33 -61.91
N SER A 337 31.58 1.18 -62.36
CA SER A 337 31.00 0.04 -63.14
C SER A 337 30.41 -1.21 -62.44
N ALA A 338 29.08 -1.34 -62.65
CA ALA A 338 28.26 -2.53 -62.93
C ALA A 338 28.23 -3.70 -61.94
N VAL A 339 27.07 -3.90 -61.28
CA VAL A 339 26.15 -5.06 -61.40
C VAL A 339 24.98 -4.79 -60.44
N ASP A 340 23.76 -5.00 -60.92
CA ASP A 340 22.51 -4.93 -60.16
C ASP A 340 22.48 -5.99 -59.05
N ASP A 341 22.50 -5.56 -57.79
CA ASP A 341 22.12 -6.32 -56.60
C ASP A 341 21.62 -5.29 -55.56
N ASP A 342 20.32 -4.97 -55.58
CA ASP A 342 19.68 -4.13 -54.56
C ASP A 342 19.45 -4.96 -53.29
N GLU A 343 20.49 -5.07 -52.45
CA GLU A 343 20.35 -5.34 -51.01
C GLU A 343 20.29 -4.04 -50.22
N ASP A 344 19.43 -4.07 -49.19
CA ASP A 344 19.44 -3.24 -47.98
C ASP A 344 18.94 -1.79 -48.05
N GLU A 345 17.62 -1.63 -48.26
CA GLU A 345 16.90 -0.46 -47.73
C GLU A 345 16.64 -0.60 -46.21
N ASP A 346 17.37 0.21 -45.45
CA ASP A 346 17.13 0.71 -44.09
C ASP A 346 15.77 0.37 -43.45
N LYS A 347 15.75 -0.73 -42.69
CA LYS A 347 14.58 -1.22 -41.94
C LYS A 347 14.14 -0.33 -40.76
N TYR A 348 14.71 0.86 -40.61
CA TYR A 348 14.47 1.78 -39.48
C TYR A 348 14.28 3.25 -39.89
N SER A 349 13.61 3.52 -41.02
CA SER A 349 13.17 4.89 -41.33
C SER A 349 11.91 5.28 -40.53
N ILE A 350 12.04 6.28 -39.66
CA ILE A 350 10.95 6.86 -38.83
C ILE A 350 9.84 7.52 -39.68
N LYS A 351 10.04 7.64 -41.01
CA LYS A 351 9.07 8.22 -41.94
C LYS A 351 7.98 7.26 -42.43
N ASN A 352 8.09 5.94 -42.18
CA ASN A 352 7.05 4.99 -42.57
C ASN A 352 5.87 5.00 -41.59
N LYS A 353 4.92 5.89 -41.84
CA LYS A 353 3.69 6.11 -41.07
C LYS A 353 2.62 5.01 -41.25
N HIS A 354 3.01 3.79 -41.60
CA HIS A 354 2.11 2.66 -41.83
C HIS A 354 2.57 1.44 -41.02
N ARG A 355 2.37 1.50 -39.70
CA ARG A 355 2.38 0.28 -38.88
C ARG A 355 1.10 -0.48 -39.20
N LYS A 356 1.11 -1.32 -40.24
CA LYS A 356 0.02 -2.25 -40.53
C LYS A 356 -0.14 -3.16 -39.30
N PRO A 357 -1.38 -3.38 -38.79
CA PRO A 357 -1.60 -4.36 -37.73
C PRO A 357 -1.11 -5.73 -38.22
N SER A 358 -0.33 -6.41 -37.38
CA SER A 358 0.47 -7.60 -37.70
C SER A 358 -0.32 -8.82 -38.22
N PHE A 359 -1.65 -8.72 -38.40
CA PHE A 359 -2.52 -9.87 -38.64
C PHE A 359 -3.67 -9.66 -39.65
N GLY A 360 -3.73 -8.51 -40.33
CA GLY A 360 -4.63 -8.34 -41.50
C GLY A 360 -6.13 -8.15 -41.21
N ASP A 361 -6.55 -8.24 -39.95
CA ASP A 361 -7.95 -8.18 -39.49
C ASP A 361 -8.44 -6.78 -39.08
N GLN A 362 -7.60 -5.73 -39.23
CA GLN A 362 -7.87 -4.30 -38.93
C GLN A 362 -8.41 -3.96 -37.52
N ARG A 363 -8.74 -4.95 -36.67
CA ARG A 363 -9.22 -4.73 -35.31
C ARG A 363 -8.06 -4.39 -34.36
N PRO A 364 -8.25 -3.47 -33.41
CA PRO A 364 -7.24 -3.18 -32.41
C PRO A 364 -6.96 -4.44 -31.57
N SER A 365 -5.69 -4.72 -31.28
CA SER A 365 -5.32 -5.88 -30.45
C SER A 365 -5.72 -5.70 -28.99
N ARG A 366 -5.81 -4.45 -28.51
CA ARG A 366 -6.12 -4.08 -27.13
C ARG A 366 -7.25 -3.06 -27.09
N VAL A 367 -8.24 -3.28 -26.23
CA VAL A 367 -9.40 -2.40 -26.04
C VAL A 367 -9.51 -2.04 -24.57
N VAL A 368 -9.96 -0.82 -24.27
CA VAL A 368 -10.21 -0.38 -22.89
C VAL A 368 -11.49 -1.03 -22.38
N GLU A 369 -11.40 -1.73 -21.26
CA GLU A 369 -12.54 -2.41 -20.62
C GLU A 369 -13.27 -1.48 -19.63
N SER A 370 -12.53 -0.74 -18.80
CA SER A 370 -13.08 0.14 -17.77
C SER A 370 -12.07 1.17 -17.25
N GLY A 371 -12.61 2.19 -16.56
CA GLY A 371 -11.86 3.19 -15.81
C GLY A 371 -11.21 4.31 -16.64
N TRP A 372 -10.80 5.36 -15.95
CA TRP A 372 -10.00 6.45 -16.51
C TRP A 372 -8.52 6.15 -16.35
N ASP A 373 -7.67 6.73 -17.19
CA ASP A 373 -6.22 6.54 -17.14
C ASP A 373 -5.58 7.63 -16.24
N LEU A 374 -6.04 7.72 -14.98
CA LEU A 374 -5.65 8.82 -14.09
C LEU A 374 -4.62 8.39 -13.04
N LEU A 375 -4.82 7.25 -12.40
CA LEU A 375 -3.99 6.72 -11.31
C LEU A 375 -3.49 5.32 -11.64
N ASP A 376 -2.34 4.95 -11.09
CA ASP A 376 -1.84 3.57 -11.15
C ASP A 376 -2.31 2.72 -9.95
N ASN A 377 -1.78 1.50 -9.83
CA ASN A 377 -2.15 0.61 -8.73
C ASN A 377 -1.67 1.09 -7.36
N ASN A 378 -0.43 1.56 -7.29
CA ASN A 378 0.16 2.00 -6.03
C ASN A 378 -0.50 3.29 -5.54
N ASP A 379 -0.86 4.20 -6.44
CA ASP A 379 -1.58 5.44 -6.14
C ASP A 379 -2.95 5.17 -5.50
N VAL A 380 -3.72 4.23 -6.08
CA VAL A 380 -5.04 3.87 -5.56
C VAL A 380 -4.93 3.18 -4.21
N ASN A 381 -3.99 2.25 -4.05
CA ASN A 381 -3.74 1.60 -2.77
C ASN A 381 -3.38 2.62 -1.68
N PHE A 382 -2.51 3.59 -1.99
CA PHE A 382 -2.15 4.65 -1.07
C PHE A 382 -3.33 5.54 -0.70
N LEU A 383 -4.13 5.93 -1.70
CA LEU A 383 -5.32 6.75 -1.50
C LEU A 383 -6.35 6.02 -0.62
N MET A 384 -6.62 4.75 -0.92
CA MET A 384 -7.51 3.90 -0.14
C MET A 384 -7.00 3.77 1.31
N ALA A 385 -5.73 3.39 1.50
CA ALA A 385 -5.13 3.25 2.83
C ALA A 385 -5.24 4.55 3.64
N SER A 386 -4.99 5.68 3.01
CA SER A 386 -5.09 7.02 3.62
C SER A 386 -6.54 7.36 4.00
N MET A 387 -7.49 7.17 3.07
CA MET A 387 -8.92 7.42 3.32
C MET A 387 -9.46 6.54 4.44
N MET A 388 -9.12 5.25 4.45
CA MET A 388 -9.58 4.32 5.47
C MET A 388 -8.96 4.63 6.84
N SER A 389 -7.70 5.04 6.89
CA SER A 389 -7.04 5.44 8.13
C SER A 389 -7.66 6.70 8.73
N ILE A 390 -7.77 7.76 7.93
CA ILE A 390 -8.32 9.05 8.39
C ILE A 390 -9.82 8.93 8.68
N GLY A 391 -10.56 8.19 7.86
CA GLY A 391 -11.99 7.95 8.07
C GLY A 391 -12.27 7.17 9.35
N ALA A 392 -11.46 6.15 9.67
CA ALA A 392 -11.59 5.43 10.94
C ALA A 392 -11.37 6.35 12.14
N MET A 393 -10.36 7.23 12.05
CA MET A 393 -10.08 8.23 13.07
C MET A 393 -11.22 9.24 13.22
N ALA A 394 -11.81 9.70 12.12
CA ALA A 394 -12.95 10.62 12.14
C ALA A 394 -14.19 9.97 12.76
N VAL A 395 -14.49 8.72 12.41
CA VAL A 395 -15.62 7.97 13.00
C VAL A 395 -15.38 7.72 14.49
N ALA A 396 -14.17 7.34 14.89
CA ALA A 396 -13.80 7.15 16.29
C ALA A 396 -13.86 8.46 17.09
N SER A 397 -13.38 9.57 16.50
CA SER A 397 -13.46 10.92 17.05
C SER A 397 -14.92 11.32 17.31
N TRP A 398 -15.80 11.10 16.34
CA TRP A 398 -17.24 11.37 16.48
C TRP A 398 -17.89 10.47 17.54
N TYR A 399 -17.60 9.16 17.53
CA TYR A 399 -18.22 8.20 18.44
C TYR A 399 -17.80 8.40 19.90
N TRP A 400 -16.53 8.70 20.16
CA TRP A 400 -16.01 8.92 21.50
C TRP A 400 -16.03 10.39 21.95
N GLY A 401 -16.41 11.33 21.07
CA GLY A 401 -16.38 12.76 21.36
C GLY A 401 -14.96 13.32 21.57
N VAL A 402 -13.93 12.61 21.09
CA VAL A 402 -12.53 13.03 21.19
C VAL A 402 -12.25 13.99 20.04
N PRO A 403 -11.73 15.21 20.29
CA PRO A 403 -11.61 16.20 19.24
C PRO A 403 -10.42 15.85 18.32
N ILE A 404 -10.60 16.01 17.00
CA ILE A 404 -9.63 15.51 15.99
C ILE A 404 -8.25 16.19 16.10
N ASP A 405 -8.18 17.40 16.66
CA ASP A 405 -6.94 18.14 16.94
C ASP A 405 -6.08 17.48 18.03
N SER A 406 -6.64 16.57 18.84
CA SER A 406 -5.89 15.72 19.78
C SER A 406 -4.81 14.89 19.09
N VAL A 407 -4.97 14.62 17.79
CA VAL A 407 -3.97 13.91 16.96
C VAL A 407 -2.67 14.70 16.80
N MET A 408 -2.74 16.04 16.90
CA MET A 408 -1.58 16.93 16.73
C MET A 408 -0.99 17.39 18.06
N LYS A 409 -1.69 17.14 19.17
CA LYS A 409 -1.23 17.52 20.52
C LYS A 409 -0.42 16.38 21.13
N PRO A 410 0.81 16.63 21.62
CA PRO A 410 1.61 15.62 22.32
C PRO A 410 0.91 15.04 23.57
#